data_AF-A0A0P9DBM6-F1
#
_entry.id   AF-A0A0P9DBM6-F1
#
_cell.length_a   1.000
_cell.length_b   1.000
_cell.length_c   1.000
_cell.angle_alpha   90.00
_cell.angle_beta   90.00
_cell.angle_gamma   90.00
#
_symmetry.space_group_name_H-M   'P 1'
#
loop_
_entity.id
_entity.type
_entity.pdbx_description
1 polymer ?
#
loop_
_entity_poly.entity_id
_entity_poly.type
_entity_poly.pdbx_seq_one_letter_code
_entity_poly.pdbx_strand_id
1 'polypeptide(L)'
;MQITSNVQKIDGTVANCYLIKEKDMDILIDAGTKSSGKKIISFFEKINERPDYILITHSHMDHIGGLLELYNKFKPVIYVPGLELKVIQGADKLHPANMFQKIIYAMFKTEPVNDIKPVYDMKIPFMDYYDTPGHTIGSVSYLYKPGNILFSGDAAIERHGGLIVNKKFSWNYADAMESLNKINRINPDMVCPGHGNPVGNKK
;
A
#
# COMPACT_ATOMS: atom_id res chain seq x y z
N MET A 1 -8.11 -11.51 -8.42
CA MET A 1 -8.86 -12.40 -7.49
C MET A 1 -9.93 -11.63 -6.73
N GLN A 2 -11.20 -12.01 -6.85
CA GLN A 2 -12.28 -11.42 -6.04
C GLN A 2 -12.14 -11.86 -4.58
N ILE A 3 -12.24 -10.93 -3.64
CA ILE A 3 -12.20 -11.22 -2.20
C ILE A 3 -13.62 -11.18 -1.63
N THR A 4 -14.39 -10.12 -1.88
CA THR A 4 -15.70 -9.91 -1.24
C THR A 4 -16.71 -9.05 -2.01
N SER A 5 -17.25 -9.32 -3.20
CA SER A 5 -18.14 -8.35 -3.95
C SER A 5 -17.60 -6.91 -4.20
N ASN A 6 -17.24 -6.15 -3.17
CA ASN A 6 -16.67 -4.82 -3.12
C ASN A 6 -15.14 -4.82 -3.13
N VAL A 7 -14.45 -5.87 -2.67
CA VAL A 7 -12.98 -5.92 -2.65
C VAL A 7 -12.43 -6.95 -3.63
N GLN A 8 -11.46 -6.52 -4.45
CA GLN A 8 -10.75 -7.32 -5.43
C GLN A 8 -9.25 -7.08 -5.34
N LYS A 9 -8.46 -8.16 -5.30
CA LYS A 9 -7.01 -8.10 -5.54
C LYS A 9 -6.76 -8.06 -7.05
N ILE A 10 -5.96 -7.09 -7.51
CA ILE A 10 -5.54 -6.96 -8.90
C ILE A 10 -4.42 -7.99 -9.16
N ASP A 11 -4.60 -8.83 -10.18
CA ASP A 11 -3.67 -9.93 -10.45
C ASP A 11 -2.44 -9.46 -11.26
N GLY A 12 -1.32 -10.15 -11.06
CA GLY A 12 -0.09 -9.94 -11.84
C GLY A 12 0.77 -8.75 -11.39
N THR A 13 0.49 -8.15 -10.25
CA THR A 13 1.37 -7.18 -9.57
C THR A 13 2.42 -7.90 -8.71
N VAL A 14 3.53 -7.23 -8.38
CA VAL A 14 4.59 -7.80 -7.52
C VAL A 14 4.17 -7.77 -6.05
N ALA A 15 3.99 -6.56 -5.50
CA ALA A 15 3.21 -6.38 -4.28
C ALA A 15 1.72 -6.40 -4.63
N ASN A 16 0.89 -6.80 -3.69
CA ASN A 16 -0.55 -6.82 -3.84
C ASN A 16 -1.08 -5.39 -3.98
N CYS A 17 -1.97 -5.19 -4.94
CA CYS A 17 -2.77 -3.97 -5.06
C CYS A 17 -4.24 -4.36 -5.03
N TYR A 18 -5.05 -3.57 -4.35
CA TYR A 18 -6.45 -3.91 -4.10
C TYR A 18 -7.37 -2.80 -4.60
N LEU A 19 -8.41 -3.17 -5.34
CA LEU A 19 -9.53 -2.30 -5.64
C LEU A 19 -10.63 -2.53 -4.60
N ILE A 20 -11.14 -1.44 -4.05
CA ILE A 20 -12.33 -1.39 -3.21
C ILE A 20 -13.36 -0.54 -3.94
N LYS A 21 -14.53 -1.11 -4.19
CA LYS A 21 -15.70 -0.42 -4.72
C LYS A 21 -16.72 -0.24 -3.61
N GLU A 22 -16.95 0.97 -3.18
CA GLU A 22 -17.94 1.27 -2.15
C GLU A 22 -18.71 2.54 -2.51
N LYS A 23 -20.02 2.40 -2.65
CA LYS A 23 -20.89 3.43 -3.22
C LYS A 23 -20.39 3.83 -4.62
N ASP A 24 -20.24 5.13 -4.88
CA ASP A 24 -19.70 5.68 -6.12
C ASP A 24 -18.21 6.04 -5.99
N MET A 25 -17.45 5.30 -5.16
CA MET A 25 -16.02 5.53 -4.96
C MET A 25 -15.19 4.28 -5.26
N ASP A 26 -14.25 4.43 -6.17
CA ASP A 26 -13.22 3.44 -6.45
C ASP A 26 -11.91 3.82 -5.73
N ILE A 27 -11.48 2.94 -4.83
CA ILE A 27 -10.26 3.13 -4.03
C ILE A 27 -9.25 2.07 -4.40
N LEU A 28 -8.07 2.50 -4.80
CA LEU A 28 -6.92 1.64 -5.01
C LEU A 28 -6.00 1.67 -3.78
N ILE A 29 -5.68 0.51 -3.22
CA ILE A 29 -4.64 0.36 -2.20
C ILE A 29 -3.33 -0.02 -2.90
N ASP A 30 -2.31 0.81 -2.69
CA ASP A 30 -0.98 0.76 -3.31
C ASP A 30 -0.98 0.81 -4.85
N ALA A 31 0.19 1.08 -5.43
CA ALA A 31 0.39 1.34 -6.86
C ALA A 31 1.36 0.35 -7.54
N GLY A 32 1.88 -0.62 -6.78
CA GLY A 32 2.78 -1.63 -7.31
C GLY A 32 4.14 -1.07 -7.75
N THR A 33 4.94 -1.91 -8.41
CA THR A 33 6.13 -1.47 -9.17
C THR A 33 5.73 -0.64 -10.41
N LYS A 34 6.69 0.01 -11.07
CA LYS A 34 6.46 0.71 -12.35
C LYS A 34 5.78 -0.18 -13.42
N SER A 35 6.20 -1.44 -13.54
CA SER A 35 5.56 -2.38 -14.46
C SER A 35 4.15 -2.80 -14.00
N SER A 36 3.91 -2.84 -12.69
CA SER A 36 2.58 -3.09 -12.12
C SER A 36 1.64 -1.91 -12.39
N GLY A 37 2.11 -0.66 -12.34
CA GLY A 37 1.34 0.53 -12.68
C GLY A 37 0.65 0.43 -14.04
N LYS A 38 1.37 0.00 -15.09
CA LYS A 38 0.79 -0.26 -16.42
C LYS A 38 -0.31 -1.32 -16.40
N LYS A 39 -0.13 -2.40 -15.63
CA LYS A 39 -1.13 -3.47 -15.50
C LYS A 39 -2.38 -2.97 -14.78
N ILE A 40 -2.21 -2.15 -13.74
CA ILE A 40 -3.32 -1.53 -13.00
C ILE A 40 -4.09 -0.58 -13.92
N ILE A 41 -3.41 0.24 -14.74
CA ILE A 41 -4.06 1.08 -15.75
C ILE A 41 -4.88 0.22 -16.72
N SER A 42 -4.28 -0.83 -17.30
CA SER A 42 -5.01 -1.72 -18.21
C SER A 42 -6.16 -2.46 -17.54
N PHE A 43 -6.09 -2.71 -16.23
CA PHE A 43 -7.19 -3.28 -15.46
C PHE A 43 -8.36 -2.31 -15.37
N PHE A 44 -8.12 -1.05 -14.99
CA PHE A 44 -9.16 -0.01 -14.95
C PHE A 44 -9.78 0.29 -16.32
N GLU A 45 -8.96 0.31 -17.38
CA GLU A 45 -9.45 0.49 -18.77
C GLU A 45 -10.38 -0.67 -19.20
N LYS A 46 -10.09 -1.91 -18.81
CA LYS A 46 -10.92 -3.07 -19.15
C LYS A 46 -12.28 -3.05 -18.48
N ILE A 47 -12.35 -2.55 -17.25
CA ILE A 47 -13.62 -2.42 -16.51
C ILE A 47 -14.31 -1.08 -16.80
N ASN A 48 -13.69 -0.21 -17.62
CA ASN A 48 -14.17 1.12 -17.98
C ASN A 48 -14.44 2.02 -16.76
N GLU A 49 -13.52 2.00 -15.79
CA GLU A 49 -13.57 2.81 -14.57
C GLU A 49 -12.21 3.46 -14.30
N ARG A 50 -12.08 4.11 -13.14
CA ARG A 50 -10.83 4.75 -12.69
C ARG A 50 -10.84 4.83 -11.16
N PRO A 51 -9.67 4.84 -10.50
CA PRO A 51 -9.61 5.13 -9.07
C PRO A 51 -9.94 6.61 -8.83
N ASP A 52 -10.85 6.88 -7.91
CA ASP A 52 -11.06 8.23 -7.35
C ASP A 52 -9.99 8.52 -6.29
N TYR A 53 -9.60 7.48 -5.55
CA TYR A 53 -8.59 7.55 -4.50
C TYR A 53 -7.51 6.50 -4.67
N ILE A 54 -6.27 6.88 -4.33
CA ILE A 54 -5.18 5.93 -4.09
C ILE A 54 -4.70 6.10 -2.66
N LEU A 55 -4.68 5.00 -1.90
CA LEU A 55 -4.17 4.97 -0.54
C LEU A 55 -2.86 4.18 -0.51
N ILE A 56 -1.77 4.83 -0.12
CA ILE A 56 -0.44 4.21 -0.03
C ILE A 56 -0.19 3.73 1.39
N THR A 57 0.26 2.49 1.53
CA THR A 57 0.60 1.89 2.83
C THR A 57 1.98 2.33 3.30
N HIS A 58 2.96 2.37 2.40
CA HIS A 58 4.33 2.82 2.64
C HIS A 58 5.10 3.10 1.34
N SER A 59 6.29 3.70 1.44
CA SER A 59 7.03 4.30 0.32
C SER A 59 8.02 3.37 -0.40
N HIS A 60 7.92 2.05 -0.27
CA HIS A 60 8.80 1.16 -1.02
C HIS A 60 8.42 1.09 -2.50
N MET A 61 9.42 0.85 -3.34
CA MET A 61 9.30 0.92 -4.81
C MET A 61 8.24 -0.04 -5.37
N ASP A 62 8.06 -1.20 -4.78
CA ASP A 62 7.05 -2.17 -5.17
C ASP A 62 5.64 -1.81 -4.72
N HIS A 63 5.46 -0.74 -3.95
CA HIS A 63 4.17 -0.17 -3.55
C HIS A 63 3.87 1.19 -4.19
N ILE A 64 4.89 2.02 -4.48
CA ILE A 64 4.70 3.36 -5.07
C ILE A 64 5.25 3.52 -6.50
N GLY A 65 5.91 2.50 -7.05
CA GLY A 65 6.60 2.58 -8.34
C GLY A 65 5.68 2.90 -9.53
N GLY A 66 4.41 2.48 -9.48
CA GLY A 66 3.39 2.81 -10.48
C GLY A 66 2.65 4.12 -10.24
N LEU A 67 2.90 4.82 -9.13
CA LEU A 67 2.06 5.91 -8.64
C LEU A 67 2.00 7.11 -9.61
N LEU A 68 3.15 7.53 -10.17
CA LEU A 68 3.18 8.64 -11.11
C LEU A 68 2.41 8.33 -12.40
N GLU A 69 2.51 7.11 -12.92
CA GLU A 69 1.79 6.69 -14.14
C GLU A 69 0.27 6.73 -13.92
N LEU A 70 -0.19 6.19 -12.78
CA LEU A 70 -1.60 6.23 -12.37
C LEU A 70 -2.09 7.66 -12.17
N TYR A 71 -1.29 8.52 -11.51
CA TYR A 71 -1.61 9.92 -11.31
C TYR A 71 -1.76 10.66 -12.64
N ASN A 72 -0.84 10.46 -13.58
CA ASN A 72 -0.90 11.10 -14.88
C ASN A 72 -2.11 10.66 -15.71
N LYS A 73 -2.51 9.39 -15.60
CA LYS A 73 -3.64 8.83 -16.33
C LYS A 73 -5.00 9.25 -15.75
N PHE A 74 -5.18 9.14 -14.44
CA PHE A 74 -6.51 9.22 -13.82
C PHE A 74 -6.73 10.47 -12.95
N LYS A 75 -5.65 11.14 -12.51
CA LYS A 75 -5.70 12.27 -11.56
C LYS A 75 -6.51 11.97 -10.28
N PRO A 76 -6.27 10.83 -9.60
CA PRO A 76 -6.94 10.50 -8.35
C PRO A 76 -6.47 11.39 -7.21
N VAL A 77 -7.23 11.45 -6.13
CA VAL A 77 -6.75 11.99 -4.85
C VAL A 77 -5.88 10.93 -4.18
N ILE A 78 -4.64 11.28 -3.85
CA ILE A 78 -3.68 10.32 -3.28
C ILE A 78 -3.46 10.65 -1.81
N TYR A 79 -3.70 9.67 -0.93
CA TYR A 79 -3.33 9.73 0.48
C TYR A 79 -2.13 8.83 0.75
N VAL A 80 -1.16 9.36 1.48
CA VAL A 80 0.10 8.67 1.80
C VAL A 80 0.40 8.77 3.29
N PRO A 81 1.31 7.92 3.83
CA PRO A 81 1.73 8.08 5.21
C PRO A 81 2.37 9.44 5.45
N GLY A 82 1.94 10.14 6.50
CA GLY A 82 2.37 11.51 6.76
C GLY A 82 3.88 11.66 6.95
N LEU A 83 4.51 10.68 7.59
CA LEU A 83 5.96 10.64 7.81
C LEU A 83 6.77 10.32 6.55
N GLU A 84 6.13 9.85 5.48
CA GLU A 84 6.79 9.45 4.23
C GLU A 84 6.45 10.38 3.06
N LEU A 85 5.67 11.43 3.33
CA LEU A 85 5.25 12.41 2.33
C LEU A 85 6.45 13.02 1.58
N LYS A 86 7.50 13.44 2.30
CA LYS A 86 8.71 14.02 1.71
C LYS A 86 9.52 13.00 0.89
N VAL A 87 9.51 11.74 1.30
CA VAL A 87 10.15 10.64 0.56
C VAL A 87 9.45 10.45 -0.78
N ILE A 88 8.12 10.39 -0.79
CA ILE A 88 7.31 10.20 -2.00
C ILE A 88 7.38 11.43 -2.93
N GLN A 89 7.53 12.64 -2.37
CA GLN A 89 7.80 13.85 -3.14
C GLN A 89 9.24 13.95 -3.68
N GLY A 90 10.12 13.02 -3.30
CA GLY A 90 11.54 13.04 -3.68
C GLY A 90 12.35 14.17 -3.03
N ALA A 91 11.84 14.76 -1.95
CA ALA A 91 12.52 15.79 -1.17
C ALA A 91 13.61 15.21 -0.26
N ASP A 92 13.40 13.99 0.27
CA ASP A 92 14.40 13.24 1.02
C ASP A 92 15.29 12.44 0.06
N LYS A 93 16.39 13.05 -0.38
CA LYS A 93 17.36 12.39 -1.26
C LYS A 93 18.38 11.60 -0.44
N LEU A 94 18.52 10.32 -0.75
CA LEU A 94 19.70 9.56 -0.34
C LEU A 94 20.94 10.13 -1.04
N HIS A 95 22.00 10.36 -0.27
CA HIS A 95 23.32 10.76 -0.78
C HIS A 95 24.23 9.52 -0.83
N PRO A 96 24.22 8.74 -1.94
CA PRO A 96 24.97 7.49 -2.01
C PRO A 96 26.48 7.76 -1.91
N ALA A 97 27.14 7.07 -0.98
CA ALA A 97 28.55 7.26 -0.66
C ALA A 97 29.50 6.62 -1.70
N ASN A 98 29.02 5.67 -2.51
CA ASN A 98 29.82 4.96 -3.50
C ASN A 98 29.02 4.57 -4.76
N MET A 99 29.72 4.08 -5.79
CA MET A 99 29.13 3.73 -7.10
C MET A 99 28.15 2.55 -7.02
N PHE A 100 28.42 1.56 -6.17
CA PHE A 100 27.49 0.45 -5.93
C PHE A 100 26.16 0.95 -5.36
N GLN A 101 26.21 1.81 -4.33
CA GLN A 101 25.01 2.44 -3.77
C GLN A 101 24.29 3.34 -4.79
N LYS A 102 25.02 4.02 -5.69
CA LYS A 102 24.40 4.78 -6.79
C LYS A 102 23.61 3.89 -7.75
N ILE A 103 24.16 2.74 -8.12
CA ILE A 103 23.50 1.77 -9.00
C ILE A 103 22.26 1.21 -8.31
N ILE A 104 22.38 0.76 -7.06
CA ILE A 104 21.25 0.28 -6.25
C ILE A 104 20.19 1.37 -6.12
N TYR A 105 20.56 2.59 -5.74
CA TYR A 105 19.63 3.71 -5.65
C TYR A 105 18.91 3.96 -6.97
N ALA A 106 19.61 3.97 -8.12
CA ALA A 106 19.00 4.16 -9.42
C ALA A 106 18.02 3.02 -9.79
N MET A 107 18.29 1.79 -9.36
CA MET A 107 17.40 0.64 -9.59
C MET A 107 16.12 0.71 -8.75
N PHE A 108 16.19 1.29 -7.55
CA PHE A 108 15.07 1.37 -6.61
C PHE A 108 14.39 2.75 -6.57
N LYS A 109 14.90 3.71 -7.36
CA LYS A 109 14.36 5.07 -7.39
C LYS A 109 12.95 5.06 -8.00
N THR A 110 12.03 5.67 -7.28
CA THR A 110 10.68 5.95 -7.74
C THR A 110 10.60 7.38 -8.28
N GLU A 111 9.66 7.63 -9.19
CA GLU A 111 9.41 8.98 -9.67
C GLU A 111 8.55 9.75 -8.65
N PRO A 112 8.87 11.00 -8.32
CA PRO A 112 8.16 11.76 -7.32
C PRO A 112 6.74 12.14 -7.77
N VAL A 113 5.83 12.24 -6.80
CA VAL A 113 4.47 12.75 -7.01
C VAL A 113 4.21 13.86 -6.00
N ASN A 114 3.93 15.08 -6.49
CA ASN A 114 3.80 16.25 -5.62
C ASN A 114 2.38 16.47 -5.09
N ASP A 115 1.37 16.18 -5.90
CA ASP A 115 -0.05 16.34 -5.54
C ASP A 115 -0.55 15.12 -4.76
N ILE A 116 -0.08 15.04 -3.52
CA ILE A 116 -0.40 14.00 -2.55
C ILE A 116 -0.76 14.64 -1.22
N LYS A 117 -1.60 13.96 -0.44
CA LYS A 117 -2.05 14.41 0.89
C LYS A 117 -1.62 13.41 1.96
N PRO A 118 -1.32 13.88 3.17
CA PRO A 118 -1.08 12.97 4.28
C PRO A 118 -2.37 12.25 4.68
N VAL A 119 -2.26 11.01 5.14
CA VAL A 119 -3.40 10.16 5.49
C VAL A 119 -4.25 10.71 6.64
N TYR A 120 -3.68 11.52 7.54
CA TYR A 120 -4.45 12.17 8.61
C TYR A 120 -5.47 13.20 8.10
N ASP A 121 -5.35 13.64 6.84
CA ASP A 121 -6.34 14.50 6.17
C ASP A 121 -7.38 13.69 5.38
N MET A 122 -7.37 12.35 5.46
CA MET A 122 -8.26 11.46 4.70
C MET A 122 -9.72 11.65 5.10
N LYS A 123 -10.57 11.86 4.09
CA LYS A 123 -12.03 12.08 4.26
C LYS A 123 -12.85 10.99 3.55
N ILE A 124 -12.58 9.72 3.86
CA ILE A 124 -13.30 8.56 3.32
C ILE A 124 -14.07 7.90 4.48
N PRO A 125 -15.41 8.11 4.61
CA PRO A 125 -16.15 7.77 5.83
C PRO A 125 -16.12 6.30 6.25
N PHE A 126 -15.88 5.40 5.31
CA PHE A 126 -15.87 3.94 5.52
C PHE A 126 -14.45 3.36 5.57
N MET A 127 -13.42 4.22 5.60
CA MET A 127 -12.03 3.83 5.69
C MET A 127 -11.38 4.49 6.91
N ASP A 128 -10.84 3.68 7.81
CA ASP A 128 -9.96 4.16 8.88
C ASP A 128 -8.50 3.85 8.50
N TYR A 129 -7.55 4.55 9.13
CA TYR A 129 -6.14 4.20 9.03
C TYR A 129 -5.55 4.00 10.43
N TYR A 130 -4.51 3.20 10.50
CA TYR A 130 -3.76 2.93 11.73
C TYR A 130 -2.28 3.03 11.44
N ASP A 131 -1.56 3.79 12.27
CA ASP A 131 -0.09 3.73 12.24
C ASP A 131 0.35 2.30 12.57
N THR A 132 1.14 1.73 11.68
CA THR A 132 1.71 0.39 11.82
C THR A 132 3.19 0.43 11.43
N PRO A 133 4.02 1.18 12.17
CA PRO A 133 5.42 1.39 11.85
C PRO A 133 6.26 0.11 12.03
N GLY A 134 7.51 0.16 11.59
CA GLY A 134 8.52 -0.85 11.81
C GLY A 134 8.96 -1.54 10.54
N HIS A 135 8.08 -1.71 9.55
CA HIS A 135 8.53 -2.04 8.19
C HIS A 135 9.25 -0.83 7.58
N THR A 136 8.55 0.29 7.56
CA THR A 136 9.12 1.63 7.39
C THR A 136 8.79 2.47 8.63
N ILE A 137 9.35 3.67 8.75
CA ILE A 137 9.08 4.55 9.89
C ILE A 137 7.64 5.06 9.92
N GLY A 138 7.00 5.19 8.75
CA GLY A 138 5.67 5.75 8.61
C GLY A 138 4.60 4.77 8.16
N SER A 139 4.90 3.48 7.96
CA SER A 139 3.93 2.54 7.38
C SER A 139 2.58 2.56 8.10
N VAL A 140 1.50 2.56 7.33
CA VAL A 140 0.12 2.52 7.83
C VAL A 140 -0.65 1.34 7.27
N SER A 141 -1.64 0.91 8.02
CA SER A 141 -2.66 -0.05 7.60
C SER A 141 -4.00 0.64 7.44
N TYR A 142 -4.80 0.20 6.47
CA TYR A 142 -6.14 0.74 6.21
C TYR A 142 -7.21 -0.26 6.61
N LEU A 143 -8.22 0.15 7.36
CA LEU A 143 -9.35 -0.68 7.72
C LEU A 143 -10.58 -0.23 6.94
N TYR A 144 -10.99 -1.07 5.99
CA TYR A 144 -12.28 -0.94 5.32
C TYR A 144 -13.37 -1.49 6.24
N LYS A 145 -14.18 -0.59 6.79
CA LYS A 145 -15.18 -0.92 7.82
C LYS A 145 -16.26 -1.86 7.30
N PRO A 146 -16.85 -1.67 6.10
CA PRO A 146 -17.73 -2.66 5.51
C PRO A 146 -16.97 -3.97 5.27
N GLY A 147 -17.41 -5.06 5.89
CA GLY A 147 -16.71 -6.35 5.81
C GLY A 147 -15.47 -6.48 6.69
N ASN A 148 -15.12 -5.45 7.49
CA ASN A 148 -14.06 -5.50 8.50
C ASN A 148 -12.73 -6.06 7.94
N ILE A 149 -12.26 -5.47 6.83
CA ILE A 149 -11.08 -5.93 6.08
C ILE A 149 -9.94 -4.94 6.28
N LEU A 150 -8.79 -5.45 6.71
CA LEU A 150 -7.59 -4.64 6.94
C LEU A 150 -6.56 -4.87 5.83
N PHE A 151 -6.08 -3.80 5.23
CA PHE A 151 -4.97 -3.80 4.27
C PHE A 151 -3.69 -3.41 5.00
N SER A 152 -2.81 -4.37 5.26
CA SER A 152 -1.67 -4.17 6.17
C SER A 152 -0.42 -3.60 5.51
N GLY A 153 -0.39 -3.54 4.17
CA GLY A 153 0.88 -3.40 3.45
C GLY A 153 1.88 -4.43 3.98
N ASP A 154 3.09 -3.98 4.29
CA ASP A 154 4.16 -4.85 4.77
C ASP A 154 4.37 -4.81 6.29
N ALA A 155 3.47 -4.14 7.03
CA ALA A 155 3.41 -4.26 8.49
C ALA A 155 3.12 -5.70 8.93
N ALA A 156 2.35 -6.43 8.12
CA ALA A 156 2.18 -7.87 8.22
C ALA A 156 2.04 -8.46 6.81
N ILE A 157 2.85 -9.46 6.49
CA ILE A 157 2.77 -10.21 5.22
C ILE A 157 2.26 -11.62 5.47
N GLU A 158 1.68 -12.27 4.46
CA GLU A 158 1.31 -13.67 4.57
C GLU A 158 2.47 -14.58 4.19
N ARG A 159 2.72 -15.60 5.02
CA ARG A 159 3.51 -16.78 4.67
C ARG A 159 2.90 -18.03 5.29
N HIS A 160 2.81 -19.10 4.51
CA HIS A 160 2.32 -20.41 4.94
C HIS A 160 0.93 -20.37 5.62
N GLY A 161 0.06 -19.48 5.16
CA GLY A 161 -1.31 -19.30 5.65
C GLY A 161 -1.44 -18.42 6.88
N GLY A 162 -0.36 -17.82 7.37
CA GLY A 162 -0.35 -16.96 8.56
C GLY A 162 0.30 -15.61 8.32
N LEU A 163 -0.07 -14.63 9.15
CA LEU A 163 0.55 -13.31 9.15
C LEU A 163 1.88 -13.33 9.91
N ILE A 164 2.93 -12.78 9.30
CA ILE A 164 4.26 -12.66 9.90
C ILE A 164 4.85 -11.27 9.65
N VAL A 165 5.82 -10.90 10.48
CA VAL A 165 6.71 -9.76 10.23
C VAL A 165 7.95 -10.22 9.50
N ASN A 166 8.31 -9.52 8.42
CA ASN A 166 9.53 -9.81 7.67
C ASN A 166 10.76 -9.13 8.30
N LYS A 167 11.36 -9.77 9.32
CA LYS A 167 12.50 -9.23 10.08
C LYS A 167 13.64 -8.65 9.24
N LYS A 168 13.94 -9.23 8.07
CA LYS A 168 15.05 -8.78 7.20
C LYS A 168 14.77 -7.46 6.49
N PHE A 169 13.49 -7.12 6.35
CA PHE A 169 13.01 -5.93 5.64
C PHE A 169 12.30 -4.95 6.58
N SER A 170 12.43 -5.15 7.90
CA SER A 170 11.93 -4.21 8.89
C SER A 170 13.00 -3.18 9.24
N TRP A 171 12.66 -1.89 9.11
CA TRP A 171 13.43 -0.80 9.69
C TRP A 171 13.64 -0.98 11.20
N ASN A 172 12.58 -1.30 11.94
CA ASN A 172 12.61 -1.66 13.35
C ASN A 172 11.74 -2.89 13.59
N TYR A 173 12.38 -4.00 13.95
CA TYR A 173 11.68 -5.26 14.18
C TYR A 173 10.75 -5.24 15.40
N ALA A 174 11.12 -4.53 16.47
CA ALA A 174 10.27 -4.43 17.67
C ALA A 174 8.98 -3.67 17.37
N ASP A 175 9.09 -2.54 16.66
CA ASP A 175 7.93 -1.75 16.22
C ASP A 175 7.05 -2.56 15.26
N ALA A 176 7.66 -3.30 14.33
CA ALA A 176 6.93 -4.14 13.39
C ALA A 176 6.16 -5.26 14.11
N MET A 177 6.74 -5.87 15.15
CA MET A 177 6.04 -6.85 15.98
C MET A 177 4.88 -6.22 16.76
N GLU A 178 5.03 -5.00 17.27
CA GLU A 178 3.91 -4.31 17.92
C GLU A 178 2.82 -3.91 16.92
N SER A 179 3.19 -3.58 15.69
CA SER A 179 2.24 -3.38 14.59
C SER A 179 1.45 -4.64 14.26
N LEU A 180 2.10 -5.82 14.22
CA LEU A 180 1.41 -7.10 14.08
C LEU A 180 0.46 -7.36 15.27
N ASN A 181 0.90 -7.09 16.51
CA ASN A 181 0.05 -7.21 17.69
C ASN A 181 -1.16 -6.27 17.61
N LYS A 182 -0.96 -5.03 17.13
CA LYS A 182 -2.03 -4.05 16.92
C LYS A 182 -3.04 -4.54 15.88
N ILE A 183 -2.58 -5.09 14.75
CA ILE A 183 -3.45 -5.70 13.73
C ILE A 183 -4.29 -6.84 14.36
N ASN A 184 -3.66 -7.69 15.18
CA ASN A 184 -4.39 -8.76 15.88
C ASN A 184 -5.43 -8.22 16.88
N ARG A 185 -5.14 -7.10 17.57
CA ARG A 185 -6.09 -6.46 18.50
C ARG A 185 -7.26 -5.77 17.79
N ILE A 186 -7.04 -5.22 16.59
CA ILE A 186 -8.12 -4.70 15.72
C ILE A 186 -9.07 -5.85 15.35
N ASN A 187 -8.56 -7.07 15.28
CA ASN A 187 -9.33 -8.29 15.00
C ASN A 187 -10.20 -8.19 13.73
N PRO A 188 -9.59 -7.86 12.57
CA PRO A 188 -10.31 -7.81 11.30
C PRO A 188 -10.80 -9.22 10.92
N ASP A 189 -11.91 -9.31 10.19
CA ASP A 189 -12.39 -10.60 9.68
C ASP A 189 -11.44 -11.13 8.58
N MET A 190 -10.74 -10.23 7.89
CA MET A 190 -9.72 -10.57 6.90
C MET A 190 -8.58 -9.55 6.87
N VAL A 191 -7.35 -10.04 6.71
CA VAL A 191 -6.17 -9.22 6.42
C VAL A 191 -5.72 -9.43 4.97
N CYS A 192 -5.57 -8.33 4.26
CA CYS A 192 -5.08 -8.22 2.88
C CYS A 192 -3.64 -7.66 2.91
N PRO A 193 -2.61 -8.52 2.91
CA PRO A 193 -1.23 -8.09 3.05
C PRO A 193 -0.64 -7.47 1.78
N GLY A 194 0.46 -6.74 1.91
CA GLY A 194 1.27 -6.27 0.78
C GLY A 194 1.90 -7.42 -0.01
N HIS A 195 2.22 -8.55 0.63
CA HIS A 195 2.71 -9.76 -0.02
C HIS A 195 2.03 -11.02 0.50
N GLY A 196 1.83 -11.99 -0.39
CA GLY A 196 1.16 -13.26 -0.11
C GLY A 196 -0.35 -13.24 -0.37
N ASN A 197 -1.07 -14.18 0.23
CA ASN A 197 -2.51 -14.32 0.10
C ASN A 197 -3.25 -13.57 1.22
N PRO A 198 -4.49 -13.08 0.98
CA PRO A 198 -5.36 -12.66 2.06
C PRO A 198 -5.57 -13.78 3.08
N VAL A 199 -5.52 -13.41 4.36
CA VAL A 199 -5.70 -14.33 5.49
C VAL A 199 -7.00 -13.96 6.19
N GLY A 200 -7.97 -14.86 6.14
CA GLY A 200 -9.21 -14.75 6.90
C GLY A 200 -9.03 -15.30 8.31
N ASN A 201 -9.64 -14.64 9.30
CA ASN A 201 -9.84 -15.28 10.59
C ASN A 201 -10.90 -16.37 10.39
N LYS A 202 -10.48 -17.64 10.44
CA LYS A 202 -11.43 -18.76 10.55
C LYS A 202 -12.18 -18.56 11.86
N LYS A 203 -13.42 -18.05 11.79
CA LYS A 203 -14.38 -18.21 12.88
C LYS A 203 -14.81 -19.68 12.93
#